data_AF-A0A382JS31-F1
#
_entry.id   AF-A0A382JS31-F1
#
_cell.length_a   1.000
_cell.length_b   1.000
_cell.length_c   1.000
_cell.angle_alpha   90.00
_cell.angle_beta   90.00
_cell.angle_gamma   90.00
#
_symmetry.space_group_name_H-M   'P 1'
#
loop_
_entity.id
_entity.type
_entity.pdbx_description
1 polymer ?
#
loop_
_entity_poly.entity_id
_entity_poly.type
_entity_poly.pdbx_seq_one_letter_code
_entity_poly.pdbx_strand_id
1 'polypeptide(L)'
;MNQQYSTIVKEIIEELESRNPLPPLSPTEEWSSRLTARLENYSLGDLFDGFAVTDSEFGECVKSGLLLWNDALDSSHKIVQNIGTKTGNYWHAIMHRRENDYSNAKYWFG
;
A
#
# COMPACT_ATOMS: atom_id res chain seq x y z
N MET A 1 3.73 -12.48 19.62
CA MET A 1 2.69 -11.43 19.67
C MET A 1 1.66 -11.78 18.62
N ASN A 2 0.41 -12.06 18.99
CA ASN A 2 -0.66 -12.16 17.99
C ASN A 2 -1.00 -10.73 17.58
N GLN A 3 -0.54 -10.33 16.40
CA GLN A 3 -0.86 -9.03 15.84
C GLN A 3 -2.34 -9.07 15.44
N GLN A 4 -3.17 -8.23 16.06
CA GLN A 4 -4.61 -8.20 15.80
C GLN A 4 -4.88 -7.20 14.68
N TYR A 5 -5.12 -7.72 13.46
CA TYR A 5 -5.58 -6.92 12.32
C TYR A 5 -7.11 -6.81 12.31
N SER A 6 -7.65 -5.83 11.59
CA SER A 6 -9.05 -5.87 11.17
C SER A 6 -9.30 -7.11 10.31
N THR A 7 -10.54 -7.56 10.27
CA THR A 7 -10.99 -8.70 9.47
C THR A 7 -10.65 -8.48 8.00
N ILE A 8 -10.97 -7.30 7.46
CA ILE A 8 -10.69 -6.97 6.07
C ILE A 8 -9.17 -6.95 5.78
N VAL A 9 -8.36 -6.31 6.63
CA VAL A 9 -6.90 -6.30 6.43
C VAL A 9 -6.32 -7.71 6.53
N LYS A 10 -6.83 -8.54 7.45
CA LYS A 10 -6.39 -9.93 7.60
C LYS A 10 -6.65 -10.74 6.33
N GLU A 11 -7.86 -10.65 5.77
CA GLU A 11 -8.23 -11.34 4.53
C GLU A 11 -7.36 -10.88 3.35
N ILE A 12 -7.09 -9.58 3.25
CA ILE A 12 -6.23 -9.01 2.20
C ILE A 12 -4.78 -9.53 2.35
N ILE A 13 -4.25 -9.57 3.58
CA ILE A 13 -2.91 -10.12 3.84
C ILE A 13 -2.86 -11.60 3.44
N GLU A 14 -3.86 -12.41 3.82
CA GLU A 14 -3.92 -13.82 3.44
C GLU A 14 -3.95 -14.01 1.92
N GLU A 15 -4.69 -13.18 1.18
CA GLU A 15 -4.70 -13.18 -0.29
C GLU A 15 -3.32 -12.82 -0.87
N LEU A 16 -2.68 -11.76 -0.37
CA LEU A 16 -1.36 -11.30 -0.79
C LEU A 16 -0.24 -12.31 -0.45
N GLU A 17 -0.34 -13.01 0.68
CA GLU A 17 0.61 -14.06 1.08
C GLU A 17 0.43 -15.34 0.27
N SER A 18 -0.81 -15.64 -0.16
CA SER A 18 -1.11 -16.79 -1.00
C SER A 18 -0.73 -16.62 -2.47
N ARG A 19 -0.34 -15.40 -2.85
CA ARG A 19 0.04 -15.02 -4.21
C ARG A 19 1.09 -15.96 -4.81
N ASN A 20 0.85 -16.36 -6.06
CA ASN A 20 1.82 -17.01 -6.93
C ASN A 20 1.69 -16.45 -8.35
N PRO A 21 2.77 -15.95 -8.99
CA PRO A 21 4.16 -15.91 -8.53
C PRO A 21 4.42 -14.86 -7.44
N LEU A 22 5.53 -14.99 -6.71
CA LEU A 22 5.99 -13.98 -5.75
C LEU A 22 6.11 -12.59 -6.40
N PRO A 23 5.95 -11.49 -5.63
CA PRO A 23 6.10 -10.14 -6.17
C PRO A 23 7.46 -9.93 -6.86
N PRO A 24 7.48 -9.44 -8.11
CA PRO A 24 8.72 -9.07 -8.77
C PRO A 24 9.32 -7.83 -8.07
N LEU A 25 10.64 -7.66 -8.21
CA LEU A 25 11.32 -6.47 -7.72
C LEU A 25 10.81 -5.20 -8.43
N SER A 26 10.55 -5.31 -9.73
CA SER A 26 10.03 -4.23 -10.56
C SER A 26 8.82 -4.69 -11.39
N PRO A 27 7.61 -4.58 -10.85
CA PRO A 27 6.40 -4.91 -11.60
C PRO A 27 6.13 -3.87 -12.69
N THR A 28 5.52 -4.32 -13.78
CA THR A 28 5.01 -3.45 -14.87
C THR A 28 3.49 -3.29 -14.82
N GLU A 29 2.81 -4.11 -14.04
CA GLU A 29 1.37 -4.11 -13.84
C GLU A 29 1.03 -4.60 -12.43
N GLU A 30 -0.19 -4.29 -11.99
CA GLU A 30 -0.74 -4.83 -10.77
C GLU A 30 -0.94 -6.35 -10.85
N TRP A 31 -0.73 -7.05 -9.74
CA TRP A 31 -0.90 -8.50 -9.67
C TRP A 31 -2.37 -8.91 -9.76
N SER A 32 -3.24 -8.19 -9.03
CA SER A 32 -4.67 -8.45 -9.01
C SER A 32 -5.45 -7.14 -9.15
N SER A 33 -6.00 -6.90 -10.35
CA SER A 33 -6.88 -5.76 -10.61
C SER A 33 -8.14 -5.77 -9.74
N ARG A 34 -8.61 -6.98 -9.40
CA ARG A 34 -9.71 -7.17 -8.46
C ARG A 34 -9.37 -6.65 -7.07
N LEU A 35 -8.15 -6.92 -6.58
CA LEU A 35 -7.71 -6.45 -5.28
C LEU A 35 -7.44 -4.94 -5.30
N THR A 36 -6.85 -4.40 -6.38
CA THR A 36 -6.70 -2.95 -6.56
C THR A 36 -8.05 -2.25 -6.45
N ALA A 37 -9.05 -2.69 -7.23
CA ALA A 37 -10.38 -2.08 -7.21
C ALA A 37 -11.05 -2.18 -5.82
N ARG A 38 -10.87 -3.29 -5.08
CA ARG A 38 -11.36 -3.41 -3.71
C ARG A 38 -10.71 -2.39 -2.79
N LEU A 39 -9.38 -2.33 -2.80
CA LEU A 39 -8.60 -1.40 -1.97
C LEU A 39 -8.99 0.04 -2.28
N GLU A 40 -9.02 0.45 -3.55
CA GLU A 40 -9.40 1.80 -3.96
C GLU A 40 -10.78 2.21 -3.44
N ASN A 41 -11.75 1.31 -3.49
CA ASN A 41 -13.12 1.57 -3.06
C ASN A 41 -13.35 1.53 -1.54
N TYR A 42 -12.48 0.89 -0.76
CA TYR A 42 -12.59 0.91 0.70
C TYR A 42 -12.29 2.30 1.24
N SER A 43 -13.21 2.86 2.03
CA SER A 43 -12.85 3.96 2.94
C SER A 43 -11.92 3.43 4.04
N LEU A 44 -11.22 4.32 4.75
CA LEU A 44 -10.45 3.90 5.93
C LEU A 44 -11.35 3.25 6.99
N GLY A 45 -12.59 3.75 7.15
CA GLY A 45 -13.57 3.13 8.04
C GLY A 45 -13.86 1.69 7.64
N ASP A 46 -14.09 1.42 6.36
CA ASP A 46 -14.31 0.05 5.88
C ASP A 46 -13.07 -0.82 6.09
N LEU A 47 -11.90 -0.34 5.70
CA LEU A 47 -10.64 -1.09 5.79
C LEU A 47 -10.31 -1.51 7.24
N PHE A 48 -10.71 -0.69 8.21
CA PHE A 48 -10.50 -0.94 9.63
C PHE A 48 -11.79 -1.31 10.37
N ASP A 49 -12.69 -2.10 9.77
CA ASP A 49 -13.89 -2.68 10.42
C ASP A 49 -14.79 -1.66 11.17
N GLY A 50 -14.85 -0.41 10.70
CA GLY A 50 -15.59 0.69 11.31
C GLY A 50 -14.92 1.32 12.54
N PHE A 51 -13.72 0.88 12.92
CA PHE A 51 -12.94 1.53 13.97
C PHE A 51 -12.54 2.95 13.57
N ALA A 52 -12.57 3.87 14.52
CA ALA A 52 -12.16 5.24 14.30
C ALA A 52 -10.66 5.32 13.99
N VAL A 53 -10.31 5.91 12.85
CA VAL A 53 -8.92 6.17 12.47
C VAL A 53 -8.53 7.55 12.97
N THR A 54 -7.68 7.59 14.00
CA THR A 54 -7.25 8.84 14.65
C THR A 54 -6.19 9.60 13.85
N ASP A 55 -5.48 8.91 12.96
CA ASP A 55 -4.49 9.48 12.04
C ASP A 55 -4.81 8.99 10.63
N SER A 56 -5.52 9.83 9.86
CA SER A 56 -5.96 9.48 8.52
C SER A 56 -4.78 9.34 7.55
N GLU A 57 -3.74 10.16 7.68
CA GLU A 57 -2.56 10.08 6.81
C GLU A 57 -1.82 8.76 7.02
N PHE A 58 -1.70 8.30 8.26
CA PHE A 58 -1.13 6.99 8.56
C PHE A 58 -2.03 5.85 8.07
N GLY A 59 -3.36 5.99 8.22
CA GLY A 59 -4.33 5.03 7.66
C GLY A 59 -4.20 4.90 6.14
N GLU A 60 -4.09 6.01 5.42
CA GLU A 60 -3.84 6.03 3.97
C GLU A 60 -2.48 5.42 3.60
N CYS A 61 -1.45 5.61 4.44
CA CYS A 61 -0.17 4.92 4.25
C CYS A 61 -0.31 3.39 4.34
N VAL A 62 -1.16 2.86 5.22
CA VAL A 62 -1.45 1.42 5.28
C VAL A 62 -2.11 0.95 3.98
N LYS A 63 -3.13 1.68 3.51
CA LYS A 63 -3.82 1.40 2.24
C LYS A 63 -2.85 1.43 1.05
N SER A 64 -1.95 2.42 1.00
CA SER A 64 -0.90 2.51 -0.03
C SER A 64 0.07 1.34 0.03
N GLY A 65 0.49 0.90 1.22
CA GLY A 65 1.35 -0.26 1.40
C GLY A 65 0.72 -1.56 0.88
N LEU A 66 -0.58 -1.76 1.12
CA LEU A 66 -1.33 -2.92 0.59
C LEU A 66 -1.44 -2.88 -0.94
N LEU A 67 -1.73 -1.71 -1.52
CA LEU A 67 -1.72 -1.50 -2.97
C LEU A 67 -0.34 -1.79 -3.56
N LEU A 68 0.72 -1.32 -2.90
CA LEU A 68 2.08 -1.55 -3.34
C LEU A 68 2.45 -3.04 -3.28
N TRP A 69 2.05 -3.78 -2.24
CA TRP A 69 2.25 -5.25 -2.20
C TRP A 69 1.50 -5.98 -3.33
N ASN A 70 0.35 -5.45 -3.75
CA ASN A 70 -0.39 -5.89 -4.93
C ASN A 70 0.23 -5.43 -6.27
N ASP A 71 1.40 -4.81 -6.27
CA ASP A 71 2.06 -4.23 -7.46
C ASP A 71 1.30 -3.09 -8.13
N ALA A 72 0.27 -2.54 -7.49
CA ALA A 72 -0.49 -1.39 -7.98
C ALA A 72 0.26 -0.08 -7.68
N LEU A 73 1.39 0.13 -8.36
CA LEU A 73 2.30 1.26 -8.13
C LEU A 73 1.61 2.62 -8.33
N ASP A 74 0.82 2.79 -9.39
CA ASP A 74 0.11 4.04 -9.67
C ASP A 74 -0.93 4.37 -8.58
N SER A 75 -1.75 3.40 -8.19
CA SER A 75 -2.73 3.57 -7.11
C SER A 75 -2.06 3.86 -5.76
N SER A 76 -0.95 3.16 -5.45
CA SER A 76 -0.13 3.44 -4.26
C SER A 76 0.44 4.86 -4.28
N HIS A 77 1.00 5.29 -5.42
CA HIS A 77 1.61 6.59 -5.63
C HIS A 77 0.60 7.74 -5.47
N LYS A 78 -0.58 7.62 -6.08
CA LYS A 78 -1.67 8.60 -5.96
C LYS A 78 -2.03 8.94 -4.52
N ILE A 79 -1.98 7.95 -3.63
CA ILE A 79 -2.23 8.15 -2.20
C ILE A 79 -1.07 8.93 -1.55
N VAL A 80 0.16 8.42 -1.66
CA VAL A 80 1.31 8.96 -0.90
C VAL A 80 1.86 10.26 -1.47
N GLN A 81 1.56 10.60 -2.72
CA GLN A 81 1.96 11.86 -3.37
C GLN A 81 1.53 13.10 -2.56
N ASN A 82 0.43 13.01 -1.82
CA ASN A 82 -0.11 14.11 -1.02
C ASN A 82 0.16 13.97 0.49
N ILE A 83 0.93 12.97 0.92
CA ILE A 83 1.20 12.70 2.34
C ILE A 83 2.64 13.11 2.67
N GLY A 84 2.80 14.28 3.31
CA GLY A 84 4.11 14.85 3.66
C GLY A 84 4.74 14.31 4.94
N THR A 85 4.27 13.17 5.45
CA THR A 85 4.78 12.56 6.69
C THR A 85 6.02 11.70 6.40
N LYS A 86 6.81 11.39 7.44
CA LYS A 86 7.95 10.47 7.29
C LYS A 86 7.53 9.09 6.76
N THR A 87 6.37 8.60 7.21
CA THR A 87 5.81 7.33 6.75
C THR A 87 5.36 7.41 5.29
N GLY A 88 4.70 8.50 4.88
CA GLY A 88 4.31 8.74 3.49
C GLY A 88 5.53 8.78 2.56
N ASN A 89 6.55 9.57 2.93
CA ASN A 89 7.81 9.65 2.18
C ASN A 89 8.51 8.29 2.06
N TYR A 90 8.47 7.47 3.12
CA TYR A 90 9.07 6.14 3.10
C TYR A 90 8.36 5.21 2.09
N TRP A 91 7.02 5.21 2.07
CA TRP A 91 6.26 4.46 1.05
C TRP A 91 6.49 4.99 -0.36
N HIS A 92 6.55 6.31 -0.53
CA HIS A 92 6.86 6.97 -1.79
C HIS A 92 8.23 6.52 -2.34
N ALA A 93 9.24 6.44 -1.47
CA ALA A 93 10.57 5.97 -1.81
C ALA A 93 10.60 4.49 -2.22
N ILE A 94 9.87 3.62 -1.51
CA ILE A 94 9.76 2.20 -1.90
C ILE A 94 9.06 2.07 -3.25
N MET A 95 7.99 2.84 -3.49
CA MET A 95 7.28 2.85 -4.77
C MET A 95 8.24 3.19 -5.93
N HIS A 96 8.98 4.31 -5.84
CA HIS A 96 9.97 4.70 -6.86
C HIS A 96 11.09 3.67 -7.05
N ARG A 97 11.52 2.99 -5.97
CA ARG A 97 12.47 1.87 -6.09
C ARG A 97 11.92 0.76 -6.99
N ARG A 98 10.63 0.46 -6.89
CA ARG A 98 9.98 -0.62 -7.64
C ARG A 98 9.76 -0.26 -9.12
N GLU A 99 9.66 1.01 -9.50
CA GLU A 99 9.66 1.43 -10.91
C GLU A 99 11.06 1.70 -11.50
N ASN A 100 12.13 1.43 -10.74
CA ASN A 100 13.53 1.72 -11.11
C ASN A 100 13.89 3.22 -11.16
N ASP A 101 13.09 4.12 -10.60
CA ASP A 101 13.48 5.53 -10.40
C ASP A 101 14.30 5.69 -9.10
N TYR A 102 15.55 5.21 -9.17
CA TYR A 102 16.45 5.21 -8.00
C TYR A 102 16.81 6.61 -7.52
N SER A 103 16.83 7.60 -8.41
CA SER A 103 17.17 8.99 -8.05
C SER A 103 16.05 9.63 -7.26
N ASN A 104 14.80 9.45 -7.70
CA ASN A 104 13.64 9.98 -7.01
C ASN A 104 13.39 9.22 -5.70
N ALA A 105 13.55 7.89 -5.70
CA ALA A 105 13.53 7.11 -4.47
C ALA A 105 14.52 7.63 -3.42
N LYS A 106 15.75 7.99 -3.82
CA LYS A 106 16.74 8.59 -2.92
C LYS A 106 16.24 9.90 -2.34
N TYR A 107 15.67 10.79 -3.16
CA TYR A 107 15.10 12.05 -2.69
C TYR A 107 14.06 11.85 -1.58
N TRP A 108 13.16 10.87 -1.73
CA TRP A 108 12.12 10.59 -0.74
C TRP A 108 12.62 9.87 0.52
N PHE A 109 13.71 9.10 0.46
CA PHE A 109 14.35 8.55 1.66
C PHE A 109 15.03 9.63 2.53
N GLY A 110 15.43 10.75 1.92
CA GLY A 110 16.24 11.80 2.56
C GLY A 110 17.75 11.56 2.44
#